data_AF-A0A8T4VWW1-F1
#
_entry.id   AF-A0A8T4VWW1-F1
#
_cell.length_a   1.000
_cell.length_b   1.000
_cell.length_c   1.000
_cell.angle_alpha   90.00
_cell.angle_beta   90.00
_cell.angle_gamma   90.00
#
_symmetry.space_group_name_H-M   'P 1'
#
loop_
_entity.id
_entity.type
_entity.pdbx_description
1 polymer ?
#
loop_
_entity_poly.entity_id
_entity_poly.type
_entity_poly.pdbx_seq_one_letter_code
_entity_poly.pdbx_strand_id
1 'polypeptide(L)'
;MIEMMLETFETGTGYWHPLVWVTAFVIIFLIVYIIRGFGEKKYKKETGQTQAFLSGNKEYDKQLMHVQSSNLYWGWTEALKWIIDVLKKMHTGNVSDYVLWFVVVMGILLLFVGLM
;
A
#
# COMPACT_ATOMS: atom_id res chain seq x y z
N MET A 1 -7.98 37.02 -11.09
CA MET A 1 -7.40 36.61 -9.79
C MET A 1 -7.81 35.19 -9.42
N ILE A 2 -9.11 34.86 -9.41
CA ILE A 2 -9.58 33.48 -9.18
C ILE A 2 -9.15 32.54 -10.33
N GLU A 3 -9.26 32.97 -11.58
CA GLU A 3 -8.83 32.17 -12.74
C GLU A 3 -7.32 31.84 -12.71
N MET A 4 -6.48 32.81 -12.38
CA MET A 4 -5.02 32.63 -12.24
C MET A 4 -4.65 31.61 -11.13
N MET A 5 -5.45 31.54 -10.06
CA MET A 5 -5.29 30.55 -9.00
C MET A 5 -5.69 29.14 -9.47
N LEU A 6 -6.69 29.02 -10.35
CA LEU A 6 -7.12 27.74 -10.93
C LEU A 6 -6.11 27.21 -11.94
N GLU A 7 -5.52 28.08 -12.76
CA GLU A 7 -4.44 27.71 -13.70
C GLU A 7 -3.20 27.12 -12.99
N THR A 8 -2.91 27.55 -11.76
CA THR A 8 -1.79 26.99 -10.96
C THR A 8 -2.00 25.51 -10.62
N PHE A 9 -3.24 25.02 -10.66
CA PHE A 9 -3.58 23.63 -10.37
C PHE A 9 -3.69 22.74 -11.61
N GLU A 10 -3.49 23.30 -12.81
CA GLU A 10 -3.50 22.51 -14.05
C GLU A 10 -2.13 21.87 -14.28
N THR A 11 -2.08 20.54 -14.34
CA THR A 11 -0.82 19.78 -14.54
C THR A 11 -0.45 19.59 -16.02
N GLY A 12 -0.98 20.44 -16.92
CA GLY A 12 -0.67 20.46 -18.35
C GLY A 12 -1.18 19.28 -19.19
N THR A 13 -1.66 18.21 -18.57
CA THR A 13 -2.16 17.00 -19.25
C THR A 13 -3.69 16.90 -19.26
N GLY A 14 -4.40 17.85 -18.64
CA GLY A 14 -5.87 17.91 -18.61
C GLY A 14 -6.58 16.83 -17.76
N TYR A 15 -5.87 15.80 -17.30
CA TYR A 15 -6.46 14.69 -16.53
C TYR A 15 -6.55 14.96 -15.01
N TRP A 16 -5.77 15.91 -14.50
CA TRP A 16 -5.63 16.14 -13.06
C TRP A 16 -5.87 17.60 -12.69
N HIS A 17 -7.01 17.85 -12.06
CA HIS A 17 -7.34 19.12 -11.44
C HIS A 17 -7.66 18.88 -9.95
N PRO A 18 -6.69 19.10 -9.03
CA PRO A 18 -6.84 18.83 -7.59
C PRO A 18 -8.13 19.36 -6.97
N LEU A 19 -8.53 20.59 -7.31
CA LEU A 19 -9.74 21.21 -6.75
C LEU A 19 -11.03 20.49 -7.17
N VAL A 20 -11.10 20.02 -8.42
CA VAL A 20 -12.26 19.25 -8.92
C VAL A 20 -12.36 17.93 -8.18
N TRP A 21 -11.24 17.22 -8.00
CA TRP A 21 -11.21 15.97 -7.25
C TRP A 21 -11.59 16.16 -5.78
N VAL A 22 -11.06 17.16 -5.09
CA VAL A 22 -11.45 17.47 -3.70
C VAL A 22 -12.94 17.75 -3.60
N THR A 23 -13.48 18.56 -4.51
CA THR A 23 -14.91 18.89 -4.55
C THR A 23 -15.76 17.63 -4.78
N ALA A 24 -15.36 16.78 -5.73
CA ALA A 24 -16.03 15.51 -6.00
C ALA A 24 -16.03 14.59 -4.77
N PHE A 25 -14.90 14.47 -4.05
CA PHE A 25 -14.82 13.70 -2.82
C PHE A 25 -15.77 14.22 -1.74
N VAL A 26 -15.85 15.55 -1.55
CA VAL A 26 -16.77 16.15 -0.58
C VAL A 26 -18.23 15.83 -0.93
N ILE A 27 -18.61 15.95 -2.21
CA ILE A 27 -19.96 15.63 -2.68
C ILE A 27 -20.27 14.15 -2.44
N ILE A 28 -19.37 13.24 -2.80
CA ILE A 28 -19.53 11.79 -2.57
C ILE A 28 -19.70 11.50 -1.08
N PHE A 29 -18.89 12.10 -0.21
CA PHE A 29 -19.00 11.93 1.24
C PHE A 29 -20.35 12.40 1.77
N LEU A 30 -20.84 13.54 1.31
CA LEU A 30 -22.16 14.06 1.69
C LEU A 30 -23.28 13.10 1.25
N ILE A 31 -23.24 12.61 0.02
CA ILE A 31 -24.22 11.64 -0.50
C ILE A 31 -24.20 10.36 0.35
N VAL A 32 -23.01 9.80 0.62
CA VAL A 32 -22.87 8.60 1.47
C VAL A 32 -23.39 8.86 2.88
N TYR A 33 -23.13 10.03 3.46
CA TYR A 33 -23.62 10.39 4.78
C TYR A 33 -25.15 10.51 4.83
N ILE A 34 -25.76 11.13 3.81
CA ILE A 34 -27.22 11.24 3.68
C ILE A 34 -27.84 9.84 3.54
N ILE A 35 -27.30 9.00 2.65
CA ILE A 35 -27.77 7.61 2.46
C ILE A 35 -27.67 6.82 3.76
N ARG A 36 -26.55 6.94 4.49
CA ARG A 36 -26.37 6.33 5.81
C ARG A 36 -27.42 6.79 6.81
N GLY A 37 -27.85 8.05 6.73
CA GLY A 37 -28.90 8.64 7.56
C GLY A 37 -30.27 7.98 7.40
N PHE A 38 -30.57 7.43 6.21
CA PHE A 38 -31.82 6.69 5.93
C PHE A 38 -31.82 5.25 6.44
N GLY A 39 -30.69 4.72 6.94
CA GLY A 39 -30.61 3.38 7.50
C GLY A 39 -31.44 3.20 8.78
N GLU A 40 -32.02 2.01 8.98
CA GLU A 40 -32.76 1.67 10.19
C GLU A 40 -31.83 1.65 11.41
N LYS A 41 -32.13 2.47 12.42
CA LYS A 41 -31.31 2.60 13.64
C LYS A 41 -31.60 1.49 14.66
N LYS A 42 -32.73 0.80 14.53
CA LYS A 42 -33.21 -0.27 15.44
C LYS A 42 -32.63 -1.66 15.12
N TYR A 43 -31.61 -1.76 14.27
CA TYR A 43 -30.90 -3.02 14.07
C TYR A 43 -30.30 -3.52 15.40
N LYS A 44 -30.28 -4.84 15.58
CA LYS A 44 -29.77 -5.43 16.81
C LYS A 44 -28.24 -5.39 16.79
N LYS A 45 -27.69 -4.33 17.38
CA LYS A 45 -26.24 -4.15 17.58
C LYS A 45 -25.67 -5.36 18.33
N GLU A 46 -24.48 -5.78 17.95
CA GLU A 46 -23.75 -6.90 18.58
C GLU A 46 -24.45 -8.27 18.47
N THR A 47 -25.37 -8.41 17.52
CA THR A 47 -25.94 -9.71 17.17
C THR A 47 -25.39 -10.19 15.82
N GLY A 48 -25.77 -11.41 15.42
CA GLY A 48 -25.47 -11.92 14.08
C GLY A 48 -25.94 -10.99 12.94
N GLN A 49 -26.90 -10.08 13.18
CA GLN A 49 -27.32 -9.08 12.19
C GLN A 49 -26.20 -8.09 11.82
N THR A 50 -25.17 -7.92 12.66
CA THR A 50 -24.03 -7.04 12.36
C THR A 50 -22.82 -7.78 11.81
N GLN A 51 -22.88 -9.11 11.72
CA GLN A 51 -21.79 -9.92 11.19
C GLN A 51 -21.83 -9.95 9.65
N ALA A 52 -20.67 -10.07 9.03
CA ALA A 52 -20.60 -10.28 7.59
C ALA A 52 -21.27 -11.61 7.22
N PHE A 53 -22.03 -11.62 6.12
CA PHE A 53 -22.61 -12.86 5.62
C PHE A 53 -21.51 -13.71 4.96
N LEU A 54 -21.11 -14.79 5.65
CA LEU A 54 -20.07 -15.72 5.19
C LEU A 54 -20.65 -17.07 4.78
N SER A 55 -21.81 -17.07 4.12
CA SER A 55 -22.51 -18.29 3.69
C SER A 55 -22.72 -19.32 4.82
N GLY A 56 -22.99 -18.83 6.04
CA GLY A 56 -23.18 -19.67 7.23
C GLY A 56 -21.91 -20.05 7.99
N ASN A 57 -20.72 -19.66 7.50
CA ASN A 57 -19.48 -19.83 8.27
C ASN A 57 -19.33 -18.77 9.36
N LYS A 58 -18.64 -19.13 10.44
CA LYS A 58 -18.25 -18.17 11.47
C LYS A 58 -17.17 -17.24 10.92
N GLU A 59 -17.19 -15.98 11.35
CA GLU A 59 -16.13 -15.03 11.08
C GLU A 59 -14.85 -15.48 11.79
N TYR A 60 -13.78 -15.70 11.02
CA TYR A 60 -12.44 -15.96 11.55
C TYR A 60 -11.73 -14.64 11.85
N ASP A 61 -10.50 -14.71 12.36
CA ASP A 61 -9.64 -13.53 12.47
C ASP A 61 -9.59 -12.80 11.12
N LYS A 62 -9.79 -11.47 11.12
CA LYS A 62 -9.80 -10.64 9.91
C LYS A 62 -8.57 -10.85 9.03
N GLN A 63 -7.42 -11.21 9.61
CA GLN A 63 -6.21 -11.54 8.84
C GLN A 63 -6.36 -12.83 8.01
N LEU A 64 -7.14 -13.79 8.48
CA LEU A 64 -7.42 -15.04 7.76
C LEU A 64 -8.60 -14.93 6.79
N MET A 65 -9.42 -13.90 6.95
CA MET A 65 -10.61 -13.64 6.14
C MET A 65 -10.31 -13.02 4.76
N HIS A 66 -9.10 -12.50 4.54
CA HIS A 66 -8.69 -11.85 3.30
C HIS A 66 -7.55 -12.60 2.61
N VAL A 67 -7.52 -12.55 1.27
CA VAL A 67 -6.34 -12.96 0.50
C VAL A 67 -5.22 -11.97 0.82
N GLN A 68 -4.20 -12.45 1.53
CA GLN A 68 -3.05 -11.64 1.92
C GLN A 68 -2.27 -11.18 0.69
N SER A 69 -1.65 -9.99 0.76
CA SER A 69 -0.78 -9.47 -0.31
C SER A 69 0.37 -10.45 -0.62
N SER A 70 0.85 -11.19 0.37
CA SER A 70 1.83 -12.28 0.19
C SER A 70 1.36 -13.36 -0.78
N ASN A 71 0.05 -13.60 -0.87
CA ASN A 71 -0.51 -14.61 -1.77
C ASN A 71 -0.50 -14.14 -3.23
N LEU A 72 -0.56 -12.83 -3.48
CA LEU A 72 -0.55 -12.26 -4.83
C LEU A 72 0.78 -12.52 -5.55
N TYR A 73 1.89 -12.43 -4.80
CA TYR A 73 3.24 -12.63 -5.34
C TYR A 73 3.82 -14.00 -4.98
N TRP A 74 3.02 -14.92 -4.42
CA TRP A 74 3.51 -16.20 -3.91
C TRP A 74 4.32 -16.96 -4.96
N GLY A 75 3.81 -17.07 -6.18
CA GLY A 75 4.51 -17.77 -7.27
C GLY A 75 5.87 -17.14 -7.62
N TRP A 76 5.97 -15.81 -7.62
CA TRP A 76 7.23 -15.10 -7.84
C TRP A 76 8.19 -15.26 -6.66
N THR A 77 7.69 -15.10 -5.42
CA THR A 77 8.51 -15.26 -4.22
C THR A 77 9.03 -16.67 -4.04
N GLU A 78 8.25 -17.68 -4.40
CA GLU A 78 8.66 -19.08 -4.30
C GLU A 78 9.64 -19.43 -5.42
N ALA A 79 9.43 -18.95 -6.65
CA ALA A 79 10.36 -19.15 -7.76
C ALA A 79 11.75 -18.52 -7.49
N LEU A 80 11.80 -17.37 -6.80
CA LEU A 80 13.04 -16.67 -6.46
C LEU A 80 13.50 -16.88 -5.01
N LYS A 81 12.92 -17.86 -4.30
CA LYS A 81 13.18 -18.08 -2.88
C LYS A 81 14.65 -18.24 -2.56
N TRP A 82 15.40 -18.95 -3.40
CA TRP A 82 16.84 -19.14 -3.23
C TRP A 82 17.60 -17.81 -3.26
N ILE A 83 17.25 -16.89 -4.16
CA ILE A 83 17.87 -15.54 -4.24
C ILE A 83 17.50 -14.74 -2.99
N ILE A 84 16.20 -14.72 -2.67
CA ILE A 84 15.68 -13.97 -1.53
C ILE A 84 16.32 -14.46 -0.23
N ASP A 85 16.48 -15.77 -0.06
CA ASP A 85 17.09 -16.37 1.12
C ASP A 85 18.59 -16.08 1.21
N VAL A 86 19.32 -16.04 0.09
CA VAL A 86 20.72 -15.59 0.05
C VAL A 86 20.83 -14.13 0.48
N LEU A 87 20.00 -13.24 -0.08
CA LEU A 87 20.00 -11.82 0.26
C LEU A 87 19.61 -11.57 1.73
N LYS A 88 18.67 -12.36 2.26
CA LYS A 88 18.31 -12.33 3.69
C LYS A 88 19.47 -12.77 4.57
N LYS A 89 20.20 -13.82 4.21
CA LYS A 89 21.39 -14.27 4.97
C LYS A 89 22.50 -13.21 5.03
N MET A 90 22.60 -12.35 4.02
CA MET A 90 23.53 -11.22 4.04
C MET A 90 23.12 -10.09 4.99
N HIS A 91 21.86 -10.03 5.43
CA HIS A 91 21.35 -9.05 6.39
C HIS A 91 21.39 -9.61 7.82
N THR A 92 22.60 -9.71 8.37
CA THR A 92 22.84 -10.28 9.70
C THR A 92 22.42 -9.36 10.84
N GLY A 93 22.25 -8.06 10.59
CA GLY A 93 22.00 -7.04 11.61
C GLY A 93 23.25 -6.63 12.42
N ASN A 94 24.43 -7.18 12.11
CA ASN A 94 25.69 -6.77 12.72
C ASN A 94 26.32 -5.60 11.95
N VAL A 95 26.54 -4.47 12.63
CA VAL A 95 27.14 -3.26 12.05
C VAL A 95 28.45 -3.54 11.32
N SER A 96 29.27 -4.46 11.85
CA SER A 96 30.56 -4.82 11.25
C SER A 96 30.42 -5.41 9.85
N ASP A 97 29.37 -6.19 9.59
CA ASP A 97 29.12 -6.82 8.29
C ASP A 97 28.73 -5.77 7.25
N TYR A 98 28.01 -4.71 7.65
CA TYR A 98 27.68 -3.58 6.77
C TYR A 98 28.93 -2.74 6.44
N VAL A 99 29.80 -2.50 7.41
CA VAL A 99 31.09 -1.82 7.18
C VAL A 99 31.95 -2.64 6.22
N LEU A 100 31.98 -3.96 6.38
CA LEU A 100 32.66 -4.87 5.45
C LEU A 100 32.10 -4.72 4.03
N TRP A 101 30.78 -4.82 3.86
CA TRP A 101 30.15 -4.64 2.54
C TRP A 101 30.46 -3.28 1.92
N PHE A 102 30.47 -2.21 2.71
CA PHE A 102 30.85 -0.87 2.24
C PHE A 102 32.30 -0.85 1.72
N VAL A 103 33.25 -1.39 2.48
CA VAL A 103 34.67 -1.44 2.07
C VAL A 103 34.85 -2.29 0.81
N VAL A 104 34.15 -3.43 0.70
CA VAL A 104 34.18 -4.29 -0.49
C VAL A 104 33.68 -3.57 -1.73
N VAL A 105 32.52 -2.91 -1.65
CA VAL A 105 31.96 -2.14 -2.77
C VAL A 105 32.89 -0.99 -3.16
N MET A 106 33.46 -0.28 -2.17
CA MET A 106 34.46 0.76 -2.42
C MET A 106 35.70 0.22 -3.13
N GLY A 107 36.23 -0.92 -2.70
CA GLY A 107 37.37 -1.57 -3.36
C GLY A 107 37.07 -1.92 -4.81
N ILE A 108 35.90 -2.51 -5.09
CA ILE A 108 35.45 -2.85 -6.44
C ILE A 108 35.35 -1.59 -7.32
N LEU A 109 34.77 -0.51 -6.80
CA LEU A 109 34.64 0.75 -7.54
C LEU A 109 36.01 1.37 -7.85
N LEU A 110 36.94 1.37 -6.90
CA LEU A 110 38.29 1.87 -7.10
C LEU A 110 39.07 1.04 -8.11
N LEU A 111 38.91 -0.29 -8.10
CA LEU A 111 39.49 -1.15 -9.14
C LEU A 111 38.88 -0.85 -10.51
N PHE A 112 37.57 -0.67 -10.60
CA PHE A 112 36.89 -0.38 -11.86
C PHE A 112 37.31 0.98 -12.44
N VAL A 113 37.38 2.02 -11.60
CA VAL A 113 37.80 3.36 -12.02
C VAL A 113 39.30 3.43 -12.28
N GLY A 114 40.12 2.74 -11.47
CA GLY A 114 41.58 2.73 -11.62
C GLY A 114 42.12 1.82 -12.73
N LEU A 115 41.32 0.88 -13.25
CA LEU A 115 41.63 0.11 -14.46
C LEU A 115 41.15 0.77 -15.76
N MET A 116 40.31 1.82 -15.68
CA MET A 116 39.90 2.64 -16.83
C MET A 116 40.88 3.77 -17.11
#